data_AF-A0A078HG13-F1
#
_entry.id   AF-A0A078HG13-F1
#
_cell.length_a   1.000
_cell.length_b   1.000
_cell.length_c   1.000
_cell.angle_alpha   90.00
_cell.angle_beta   90.00
_cell.angle_gamma   90.00
#
_symmetry.space_group_name_H-M   'P 1'
#
loop_
_entity.id
_entity.type
_entity.pdbx_description
1 polymer ?
#
loop_
_entity_poly.entity_id
_entity_poly.type
_entity_poly.pdbx_seq_one_letter_code
_entity_poly.pdbx_strand_id
1 'polypeptide(L)'
;MGQDYSYSQPSSSDEFDITSLLQAEAELYADEADSSYNMAEPFQYPPQPEADDGIPTTCYCGGEPVVATSYTSKDPGIRYFTCDNADDGDCHVWKWWDVAVMEEMSDFQRQLRELKDQSDVNVSKLVKLERTVGELSKKEAEEELERITTTVSDLESVYIKLKLAYLSLCVANRATQNIL
;
A
#
# COMPACT_ATOMS: atom_id res chain seq x y z
N MET A 1 35.02 -60.56 -16.86
CA MET A 1 35.24 -60.94 -15.46
C MET A 1 34.18 -60.21 -14.64
N GLY A 2 33.11 -60.88 -14.24
CA GLY A 2 32.11 -60.33 -13.32
C GLY A 2 32.27 -61.06 -11.99
N GLN A 3 32.53 -60.32 -10.91
CA GLN A 3 32.51 -60.91 -9.58
C GLN A 3 31.09 -60.82 -9.02
N ASP A 4 30.56 -61.99 -8.76
CA ASP A 4 29.33 -62.32 -8.07
C ASP A 4 29.52 -62.06 -6.58
N TYR A 5 29.04 -60.89 -6.13
CA TYR A 5 29.03 -60.52 -4.71
C TYR A 5 27.90 -61.26 -4.00
N SER A 6 28.25 -62.32 -3.27
CA SER A 6 27.34 -63.04 -2.37
C SER A 6 27.36 -62.36 -1.00
N TYR A 7 26.30 -61.61 -0.68
CA TYR A 7 26.14 -60.96 0.62
C TYR A 7 25.63 -61.98 1.65
N SER A 8 26.51 -62.39 2.58
CA SER A 8 26.10 -63.19 3.73
C SER A 8 25.68 -62.26 4.85
N GLN A 9 24.37 -62.13 5.09
CA GLN A 9 23.86 -61.44 6.27
C GLN A 9 24.35 -62.16 7.54
N PRO A 10 25.03 -61.47 8.49
CA PRO A 10 25.23 -62.06 9.79
C PRO A 10 23.87 -62.17 10.48
N SER A 11 23.44 -63.39 10.77
CA SER A 11 22.28 -63.64 11.61
C SER A 11 22.68 -63.28 13.05
N SER A 12 22.43 -62.04 13.46
CA SER A 12 22.53 -61.61 14.85
C SER A 12 21.29 -62.13 15.56
N SER A 13 21.48 -63.26 16.24
CA SER A 13 20.52 -63.86 17.15
C SER A 13 20.62 -63.18 18.51
N ASP A 14 20.18 -61.93 18.59
CA ASP A 14 19.91 -61.26 19.86
C ASP A 14 18.46 -60.77 19.79
N GLU A 15 17.61 -61.37 20.60
CA GLU A 15 16.20 -61.02 20.74
C GLU A 15 16.17 -59.61 21.38
N PHE A 16 16.15 -58.58 20.54
CA PHE A 16 16.00 -57.20 21.00
C PHE A 16 14.65 -57.07 21.67
N ASP A 17 14.66 -56.87 22.99
CA ASP A 17 13.46 -56.65 23.79
C ASP A 17 12.87 -55.26 23.49
N ILE A 18 12.16 -55.18 22.36
CA ILE A 18 11.37 -54.02 21.92
C ILE A 18 10.25 -53.67 22.90
N THR A 19 9.92 -54.57 23.83
CA THR A 19 8.95 -54.32 24.90
C THR A 19 9.37 -53.13 25.76
N SER A 20 10.66 -53.02 26.08
CA SER A 20 11.20 -51.91 26.86
C SER A 20 11.09 -50.55 26.15
N LEU A 21 11.21 -50.53 24.82
CA LEU A 21 11.03 -49.32 24.00
C LEU A 21 9.55 -48.93 23.90
N LEU A 22 8.66 -49.90 23.70
CA LEU A 22 7.21 -49.67 23.65
C LEU A 22 6.65 -49.21 25.01
N GLN A 23 7.21 -49.73 26.11
CA GLN A 23 6.87 -49.30 27.46
C GLN A 23 7.24 -47.82 27.68
N ALA A 24 8.45 -47.42 27.27
CA ALA A 24 8.90 -46.03 27.39
C ALA A 24 8.07 -45.06 26.53
N GLU A 25 7.65 -45.49 25.34
CA GLU A 25 6.74 -44.73 24.48
C GLU A 25 5.36 -44.57 25.12
N ALA A 26 4.80 -45.63 25.70
CA ALA A 26 3.52 -45.57 26.40
C ALA A 26 3.55 -44.67 27.65
N GLU A 27 4.68 -44.63 28.36
CA GLU A 27 4.89 -43.73 29.52
C GLU A 27 4.96 -42.26 29.10
N LEU A 28 5.58 -41.94 27.96
CA LEU A 28 5.58 -40.59 27.39
C LEU A 28 4.16 -40.13 27.00
N TYR A 29 3.37 -41.00 26.37
CA TYR A 29 1.97 -40.69 26.02
C TYR A 29 1.07 -40.54 27.25
N ALA A 30 1.40 -41.19 28.37
CA ALA A 30 0.66 -41.04 29.63
C ALA A 30 0.97 -39.71 30.33
N ASP A 31 2.23 -39.24 30.29
CA ASP A 31 2.64 -37.94 30.87
C ASP A 31 2.04 -36.74 30.10
N GLU A 32 1.90 -36.86 28.78
CA GLU A 32 1.18 -35.85 27.97
C GLU A 32 -0.29 -35.69 28.36
N ALA A 33 -0.96 -36.76 28.82
CA ALA A 33 -2.35 -36.71 29.26
C ALA A 33 -2.52 -36.00 30.62
N ASP A 34 -1.54 -36.10 31.53
CA ASP A 34 -1.55 -35.41 32.82
C ASP A 34 -1.06 -33.95 32.72
N SER A 35 -0.25 -33.61 31.71
CA SER A 35 0.18 -32.23 31.42
C SER A 35 -0.98 -31.30 31.02
N SER A 36 -2.06 -31.87 30.45
CA SER A 36 -3.32 -31.17 30.15
C SER A 36 -3.95 -30.49 31.38
N TYR A 37 -3.71 -31.03 32.59
CA TYR A 37 -4.28 -30.51 33.83
C TYR A 37 -3.47 -29.38 34.50
N ASN A 38 -2.37 -28.93 33.89
CA ASN A 38 -1.61 -27.76 34.34
C ASN A 38 -1.60 -26.60 33.33
N MET A 39 -2.52 -26.59 32.36
CA MET A 39 -2.85 -25.36 31.66
C MET A 39 -3.54 -24.44 32.67
N ALA A 40 -2.77 -23.52 33.26
CA ALA A 40 -3.32 -22.39 34.00
C ALA A 40 -4.48 -21.83 33.18
N GLU A 41 -5.65 -21.74 33.81
CA GLU A 41 -6.87 -21.17 33.24
C GLU A 41 -6.50 -19.93 32.41
N PRO A 42 -6.95 -19.79 31.14
CA PRO A 42 -6.68 -18.58 30.38
C PRO A 42 -7.12 -17.40 31.23
N PHE A 43 -6.17 -16.58 31.67
CA PHE A 43 -6.47 -15.39 32.46
C PHE A 43 -7.45 -14.55 31.65
N GLN A 44 -8.74 -14.61 31.97
CA GLN A 44 -9.73 -13.72 31.42
C GLN A 44 -9.50 -12.36 32.07
N TYR A 45 -8.73 -11.53 31.39
CA TYR A 45 -8.56 -10.14 31.80
C TYR A 45 -9.94 -9.47 31.79
N PRO A 46 -10.33 -8.76 32.86
CA PRO A 46 -11.53 -7.92 32.81
C PRO A 46 -11.38 -6.94 31.64
N PRO A 47 -12.47 -6.65 30.89
CA PRO A 47 -12.41 -5.73 29.76
C PRO A 47 -11.87 -4.39 30.27
N GLN A 48 -10.64 -4.08 29.87
CA GLN A 48 -10.01 -2.80 30.15
C GLN A 48 -10.83 -1.72 29.42
N PRO A 49 -11.04 -0.53 30.01
CA PRO A 49 -11.65 0.60 29.30
C PRO A 49 -10.91 0.78 27.97
N GLU A 50 -11.65 0.95 26.88
CA GLU A 50 -11.18 1.05 25.49
C GLU A 50 -9.85 1.82 25.44
N ALA A 51 -8.75 1.06 25.47
CA ALA A 51 -7.43 1.64 25.35
C ALA A 51 -7.34 2.16 23.91
N ASP A 52 -6.84 3.37 23.74
CA ASP A 52 -6.50 3.89 22.41
C ASP A 52 -5.72 2.81 21.65
N ASP A 53 -6.23 2.42 20.48
CA ASP A 53 -5.59 1.41 19.63
C ASP A 53 -4.21 1.96 19.20
N GLY A 54 -3.19 1.11 19.17
CA GLY A 54 -1.82 1.52 18.85
C GLY A 54 -0.96 1.87 20.06
N ILE A 55 0.07 2.69 19.84
CA ILE A 55 1.05 3.04 20.87
C ILE A 55 0.49 4.14 21.77
N PRO A 56 0.39 3.92 23.11
CA PRO A 56 -0.12 4.95 24.00
C PRO A 56 0.79 6.19 23.97
N THR A 57 0.19 7.34 23.65
CA THR A 57 0.92 8.63 23.57
C THR A 57 0.83 9.42 24.87
N THR A 58 -0.24 9.25 25.65
CA THR A 58 -0.50 9.97 26.90
C THR A 58 -1.18 9.04 27.90
N CYS A 59 -0.78 9.09 29.18
CA CYS A 59 -1.45 8.39 30.26
C CYS A 59 -2.73 9.14 30.68
N TYR A 60 -3.69 8.46 31.32
CA TYR A 60 -4.91 9.07 31.84
C TYR A 60 -4.68 10.19 32.87
N CYS A 61 -3.52 10.18 33.56
CA CYS A 61 -3.10 11.25 34.47
C CYS A 61 -2.46 12.47 33.75
N GLY A 62 -2.35 12.43 32.42
CA GLY A 62 -1.68 13.43 31.59
C GLY A 62 -0.15 13.28 31.52
N GLY A 63 0.41 12.27 32.18
CA GLY A 63 1.84 11.94 32.10
C GLY A 63 2.24 11.23 30.80
N GLU A 64 3.53 11.25 30.48
CA GLU A 64 4.09 10.51 29.34
C GLU A 64 4.22 9.01 29.68
N PRO A 65 3.71 8.10 28.83
CA PRO A 65 3.90 6.66 29.03
C PRO A 65 5.37 6.25 28.91
N VAL A 66 5.81 5.36 29.80
CA VAL A 66 7.17 4.80 29.82
C VAL A 66 7.15 3.32 29.47
N VAL A 67 8.26 2.79 28.92
CA VAL A 67 8.39 1.36 28.61
C VAL A 67 9.12 0.65 29.74
N ALA A 68 8.44 -0.27 30.39
CA ALA A 68 8.99 -1.14 31.43
C ALA A 68 9.24 -2.56 30.89
N THR A 69 10.03 -3.33 31.63
CA THR A 69 10.33 -4.73 31.33
C THR A 69 9.77 -5.62 32.44
N SER A 70 9.01 -6.64 32.08
CA SER A 70 8.54 -7.67 33.00
C SER A 70 9.72 -8.54 33.47
N TYR A 71 9.83 -8.72 34.77
CA TYR A 71 10.80 -9.63 35.39
C TYR A 71 10.12 -10.85 36.03
N THR A 72 8.86 -11.12 35.68
CA THR A 72 8.14 -12.28 36.20
C THR A 72 8.75 -13.58 35.65
N SER A 73 8.68 -14.67 36.42
CA SER A 73 9.18 -15.98 35.98
C SER A 73 8.43 -16.54 34.78
N LYS A 74 7.20 -16.08 34.53
CA LYS A 74 6.36 -16.51 33.41
C LYS A 74 6.71 -15.75 32.13
N ASP A 75 7.02 -14.46 32.27
CA ASP A 75 7.23 -13.54 31.14
C ASP A 75 8.51 -12.71 31.32
N PRO A 76 9.69 -13.34 31.44
CA PRO A 76 10.94 -12.62 31.66
C PRO A 76 11.34 -11.84 30.41
N GLY A 77 11.59 -10.54 30.56
CA GLY A 77 12.08 -9.68 29.49
C GLY A 77 11.01 -9.10 28.55
N ILE A 78 9.73 -9.40 28.75
CA ILE A 78 8.65 -8.85 27.92
C ILE A 78 8.45 -7.37 28.25
N ARG A 79 8.36 -6.52 27.23
CA ARG A 79 8.18 -5.07 27.40
C ARG A 79 6.71 -4.68 27.41
N TYR A 80 6.37 -3.67 28.19
CA TYR A 80 5.03 -3.09 28.24
C TYR A 80 5.10 -1.57 28.48
N PHE A 81 4.10 -0.85 28.02
CA PHE A 81 3.88 0.56 28.33
C PHE A 81 3.21 0.70 29.70
N THR A 82 3.67 1.66 30.50
CA THR A 82 3.13 1.97 31.82
C THR A 82 3.32 3.45 32.16
N CYS A 83 2.97 3.89 33.36
CA CYS A 83 3.17 5.26 33.85
C CYS A 83 4.06 5.25 35.09
N ASP A 84 4.90 6.28 35.25
CA ASP A 84 5.73 6.46 36.46
C ASP A 84 4.88 6.58 37.74
N ASN A 85 3.66 7.10 37.62
CA ASN A 85 2.72 7.27 38.73
C ASN A 85 1.78 6.08 38.90
N ALA A 86 2.02 4.94 38.24
CA ALA A 86 1.10 3.80 38.23
C ALA A 86 0.73 3.26 39.62
N ASP A 87 1.55 3.54 40.65
CA ASP A 87 1.36 3.09 42.03
C ASP A 87 0.55 4.07 42.91
N ASP A 88 0.04 5.19 42.36
CA ASP A 88 -0.70 6.21 43.14
C ASP A 88 -2.13 5.79 43.51
N GLY A 89 -2.60 4.64 43.03
CA GLY A 89 -3.93 4.08 43.29
C GLY A 89 -5.01 4.52 42.30
N ASP A 90 -4.69 5.39 41.34
CA ASP A 90 -5.55 5.77 40.22
C ASP A 90 -5.36 4.83 39.00
N CYS A 91 -6.19 5.00 37.97
CA CYS A 91 -6.10 4.22 36.73
C CYS A 91 -5.03 4.83 35.81
N HIS A 92 -4.02 4.03 35.45
CA HIS A 92 -2.94 4.43 34.54
C HIS A 92 -2.88 3.52 33.31
N VAL A 93 -2.18 4.00 32.28
CA VAL A 93 -1.94 3.23 31.07
C VAL A 93 -1.18 1.94 31.40
N TRP A 94 -1.64 0.82 30.85
CA TRP A 94 -0.91 -0.44 30.82
C TRP A 94 -1.22 -1.16 29.52
N LYS A 95 -0.20 -1.49 28.73
CA LYS A 95 -0.38 -2.19 27.45
C LYS A 95 0.89 -2.95 27.05
N TRP A 96 0.75 -4.17 26.54
CA TRP A 96 1.90 -4.90 26.02
C TRP A 96 2.53 -4.18 24.83
N TRP A 97 3.86 -4.15 24.79
CA TRP A 97 4.60 -3.40 23.76
C TRP A 97 4.37 -3.98 22.37
N ASP A 98 4.35 -5.30 22.23
CA ASP A 98 4.12 -5.98 20.96
C ASP A 98 2.70 -5.76 20.44
N VAL A 99 1.69 -5.82 21.30
CA VAL A 99 0.29 -5.52 20.96
C VAL A 99 0.16 -4.09 20.45
N ALA A 100 0.66 -3.12 21.22
CA ALA A 100 0.64 -1.71 20.84
C ALA A 100 1.35 -1.44 19.50
N VAL A 101 2.52 -2.04 19.30
CA VAL A 101 3.27 -1.90 18.03
C VAL A 101 2.56 -2.58 16.87
N MET A 102 1.96 -3.76 17.08
CA MET A 102 1.23 -4.46 16.02
C MET A 102 0.00 -3.70 15.56
N GLU A 103 -0.75 -3.10 16.48
CA GLU A 103 -1.89 -2.24 16.18
C GLU A 103 -1.44 -1.00 15.38
N GLU A 104 -0.40 -0.31 15.85
CA GLU A 104 0.16 0.86 15.17
C GLU A 104 0.63 0.52 13.74
N MET A 105 1.33 -0.61 13.58
CA MET A 105 1.79 -1.08 12.28
C MET A 105 0.62 -1.45 11.36
N SER A 106 -0.43 -2.07 11.90
CA SER A 106 -1.63 -2.43 11.14
C SER A 106 -2.36 -1.17 10.63
N ASP A 107 -2.41 -0.14 11.47
CA ASP A 107 -3.00 1.15 11.16
C ASP A 107 -2.19 1.92 10.10
N PHE A 108 -0.87 1.94 10.23
CA PHE A 108 -0.01 2.48 9.17
C PHE A 108 -0.18 1.72 7.85
N GLN A 109 -0.24 0.39 7.88
CA GLN A 109 -0.49 -0.41 6.68
C GLN A 109 -1.85 -0.09 6.04
N ARG A 110 -2.89 0.16 6.84
CA ARG A 110 -4.21 0.59 6.35
C ARG A 110 -4.11 1.94 5.66
N GLN A 111 -3.50 2.94 6.30
CA GLN A 111 -3.31 4.27 5.73
C GLN A 111 -2.50 4.24 4.42
N LEU A 112 -1.45 3.42 4.36
CA LEU A 112 -0.66 3.24 3.14
C LEU A 112 -1.48 2.65 1.98
N ARG A 113 -2.37 1.69 2.27
CA ARG A 113 -3.29 1.14 1.24
C ARG A 113 -4.24 2.22 0.73
N GLU A 114 -4.84 2.99 1.63
CA GLU A 114 -5.76 4.07 1.25
C GLU A 114 -5.06 5.16 0.41
N LEU A 115 -3.86 5.57 0.80
CA LEU A 115 -3.06 6.53 0.04
C LEU A 115 -2.69 6.00 -1.35
N LYS A 116 -2.34 4.72 -1.45
CA LYS A 116 -2.06 4.07 -2.74
C LYS A 116 -3.31 4.07 -3.63
N ASP A 117 -4.45 3.66 -3.10
CA ASP A 117 -5.70 3.59 -3.85
C ASP A 117 -6.13 4.99 -4.34
N GLN A 118 -5.97 6.01 -3.48
CA GLN A 118 -6.20 7.42 -3.87
C GLN A 118 -5.24 7.86 -4.98
N SER A 119 -3.97 7.47 -4.91
CA SER A 119 -2.97 7.75 -5.95
C SER A 119 -3.38 7.12 -7.29
N ASP A 120 -3.79 5.86 -7.30
CA ASP A 120 -4.23 5.14 -8.50
C ASP A 120 -5.48 5.80 -9.13
N VAL A 121 -6.44 6.22 -8.29
CA VAL A 121 -7.60 7.00 -8.73
C VAL A 121 -7.18 8.34 -9.34
N ASN A 122 -6.22 9.03 -8.72
CA ASN A 122 -5.73 10.32 -9.19
C ASN A 122 -4.97 10.20 -10.52
N VAL A 123 -4.10 9.20 -10.66
CA VAL A 123 -3.43 8.88 -11.93
C VAL A 123 -4.47 8.61 -13.03
N SER A 124 -5.49 7.83 -12.73
CA SER A 124 -6.59 7.55 -13.67
C SER A 124 -7.36 8.81 -14.09
N LYS A 125 -7.60 9.74 -13.15
CA LYS A 125 -8.21 11.05 -13.44
C LYS A 125 -7.30 11.92 -14.29
N LEU A 126 -6.00 11.97 -13.99
CA LEU A 126 -5.01 12.75 -14.74
C LEU A 126 -4.93 12.28 -16.20
N VAL A 127 -4.88 10.97 -16.45
CA VAL A 127 -4.88 10.42 -17.82
C VAL A 127 -6.15 10.83 -18.59
N LYS A 128 -7.31 10.87 -17.93
CA LYS A 128 -8.56 11.34 -18.56
C LYS A 128 -8.48 12.83 -18.88
N LEU A 129 -7.99 13.63 -17.94
CA LEU A 129 -7.84 15.07 -18.10
C LEU A 129 -6.86 15.38 -19.25
N GLU A 130 -5.71 14.72 -19.29
CA GLU A 130 -4.71 14.88 -20.35
C GLU A 130 -5.30 14.59 -21.74
N ARG A 131 -6.08 13.51 -21.87
CA ARG A 131 -6.80 13.21 -23.12
C ARG A 131 -7.74 14.35 -23.52
N THR A 132 -8.57 14.84 -22.59
CA THR A 132 -9.53 15.91 -22.89
C THR A 132 -8.84 17.22 -23.26
N VAL A 133 -7.73 17.55 -22.60
CA VAL A 133 -6.92 18.72 -22.94
C VAL A 133 -6.35 18.57 -24.35
N GLY A 134 -5.79 17.41 -24.69
CA GLY A 134 -5.27 17.16 -26.03
C GLY A 134 -6.34 17.28 -27.13
N GLU A 135 -7.55 16.76 -26.88
CA GLU A 135 -8.69 16.90 -27.81
C GLU A 135 -9.13 18.35 -27.98
N LEU A 136 -9.17 19.14 -26.90
CA LEU A 136 -9.51 20.56 -26.95
C LEU A 136 -8.46 21.37 -27.69
N SER A 137 -7.17 21.16 -27.40
CA SER A 137 -6.07 21.85 -28.10
C SER A 137 -6.08 21.55 -29.60
N LYS A 138 -6.45 20.32 -29.99
CA LYS A 138 -6.60 19.97 -31.41
C LYS A 138 -7.76 20.73 -32.07
N LYS A 139 -8.93 20.78 -31.42
CA LYS A 139 -10.09 21.52 -31.94
C LYS A 139 -9.81 23.02 -32.06
N GLU A 140 -9.15 23.60 -31.05
CA GLU A 140 -8.74 25.00 -31.08
C GLU A 140 -7.81 25.29 -32.27
N ALA A 141 -6.84 24.40 -32.54
CA ALA A 141 -5.98 24.53 -33.71
C ALA A 141 -6.75 24.37 -35.04
N GLU A 142 -7.72 23.46 -35.12
CA GLU A 142 -8.57 23.28 -36.30
C GLU A 142 -9.46 24.52 -36.56
N GLU A 143 -10.08 25.07 -35.53
CA GLU A 143 -10.90 26.28 -35.60
C GLU A 143 -10.09 27.52 -36.01
N GLU A 144 -8.89 27.69 -35.46
CA GLU A 144 -7.99 28.79 -35.86
C GLU A 144 -7.52 28.62 -37.31
N LEU A 145 -7.24 27.39 -37.76
CA LEU A 145 -6.89 27.12 -39.16
C LEU A 145 -8.05 27.45 -40.10
N GLU A 146 -9.28 27.07 -39.76
CA GLU A 146 -10.48 27.42 -40.53
C GLU A 146 -10.69 28.94 -40.60
N ARG A 147 -10.48 29.64 -39.48
CA ARG A 147 -10.55 31.11 -39.44
C ARG A 147 -9.48 31.76 -40.31
N ILE A 148 -8.24 31.27 -40.28
CA ILE A 148 -7.16 31.79 -41.12
C ILE A 148 -7.47 31.54 -42.61
N THR A 149 -7.88 30.33 -42.97
CA THR A 149 -8.16 29.98 -44.38
C THR A 149 -9.29 30.81 -44.99
N THR A 150 -10.34 31.11 -44.23
CA THR A 150 -11.42 32.02 -44.66
C THR A 150 -10.89 33.44 -44.89
N THR A 151 -10.12 34.00 -43.95
CA THR A 151 -9.55 35.35 -44.11
C THR A 151 -8.58 35.45 -45.31
N VAL A 152 -7.79 34.40 -45.58
CA VAL A 152 -6.91 34.35 -46.75
C VAL A 152 -7.74 34.34 -48.04
N SER A 153 -8.80 33.53 -48.10
CA SER A 153 -9.70 33.45 -49.26
C SER A 153 -10.37 34.82 -49.54
N ASP A 154 -10.77 35.52 -48.49
CA ASP A 154 -11.34 36.87 -48.61
C ASP A 154 -10.32 37.89 -49.13
N LEU A 155 -9.08 37.86 -48.62
CA LEU A 155 -7.99 38.71 -49.10
C LEU A 155 -7.65 38.45 -50.57
N GLU A 156 -7.63 37.19 -50.99
CA GLU A 156 -7.42 36.80 -52.39
C GLU A 156 -8.53 37.38 -53.29
N SER A 157 -9.79 37.28 -52.87
CA SER A 157 -10.93 37.86 -53.57
C SER A 157 -10.82 39.38 -53.71
N VAL A 158 -10.42 40.08 -52.65
CA VAL A 158 -10.18 41.53 -52.67
C VAL A 158 -9.03 41.89 -53.62
N TYR A 159 -7.92 41.14 -53.58
CA TYR A 159 -6.77 41.36 -54.45
C TYR A 159 -7.13 41.19 -55.93
N ILE A 160 -7.88 40.14 -56.28
CA ILE A 160 -8.35 39.92 -57.67
C ILE A 160 -9.23 41.08 -58.13
N LYS A 161 -10.19 41.53 -57.30
CA LYS A 161 -11.07 42.68 -57.62
C LYS A 161 -10.26 43.96 -57.85
N LEU A 162 -9.28 44.24 -56.98
CA LEU A 162 -8.41 45.42 -57.10
C LEU A 162 -7.58 45.36 -58.40
N LYS A 163 -7.03 44.20 -58.74
CA LYS A 163 -6.26 44.00 -59.97
C LYS A 163 -7.11 44.22 -61.23
N LEU A 164 -8.34 43.72 -61.25
CA LEU A 164 -9.29 43.94 -62.35
C LEU A 164 -9.70 45.41 -62.50
N ALA A 165 -9.94 46.11 -61.38
CA ALA A 165 -10.24 47.54 -61.37
C ALA A 165 -9.07 48.36 -61.94
N TYR A 166 -7.84 48.04 -61.54
CA TYR A 166 -6.63 48.69 -62.06
C TYR A 166 -6.47 48.47 -63.58
N LEU A 167 -6.62 47.23 -64.05
CA LEU A 167 -6.57 46.92 -65.49
C LEU A 167 -7.62 47.71 -66.29
N SER A 168 -8.85 47.80 -65.75
CA SER A 168 -9.94 48.56 -66.37
C SER A 168 -9.62 50.06 -66.48
N LEU A 169 -9.04 50.64 -65.42
CA LEU A 169 -8.56 52.03 -65.42
C LEU A 169 -7.44 52.24 -66.46
N CYS A 170 -6.48 51.31 -66.56
CA CYS A 170 -5.41 51.39 -67.56
C CYS A 170 -5.95 51.36 -69.00
N VAL A 171 -6.92 50.48 -69.28
CA VAL A 171 -7.57 50.38 -70.60
C VAL A 171 -8.34 51.67 -70.93
N ALA A 172 -9.11 52.20 -69.98
CA ALA A 172 -9.85 53.45 -70.16
C ALA A 172 -8.93 54.66 -70.42
N ASN A 173 -7.80 54.74 -69.70
CA ASN A 173 -6.82 55.81 -69.89
C ASN A 173 -6.11 55.73 -71.25
N ARG A 174 -5.78 54.51 -71.71
CA ARG A 174 -5.21 54.32 -73.06
C ARG A 174 -6.21 54.68 -74.17
N ALA A 175 -7.49 54.37 -73.99
CA ALA A 175 -8.53 54.72 -74.95
C ALA A 175 -8.71 56.24 -75.08
N THR A 176 -8.62 56.98 -73.97
CA THR A 176 -8.74 58.44 -73.97
C THR A 176 -7.51 59.15 -74.59
N GLN A 177 -6.31 58.61 -74.42
CA GLN A 177 -5.09 59.15 -75.05
C GLN A 177 -5.02 58.97 -76.58
N ASN A 178 -5.71 57.98 -77.15
CA ASN A 178 -5.73 57.74 -78.61
C ASN A 178 -6.76 58.59 -79.38
N ILE A 179 -7.61 59.36 -78.69
CA ILE A 179 -8.69 60.18 -79.27
C ILE A 179 -8.30 61.67 -79.33
N LEU A 180 -7.20 62.05 -78.68
CA LEU A 180 -6.56 63.38 -78.77
C LEU A 180 -5.40 63.35 -79.77
#